data_AF-A0A535BC47-F1
#
_entry.id   AF-A0A535BC47-F1
#
_cell.length_a   1.000
_cell.length_b   1.000
_cell.length_c   1.000
_cell.angle_alpha   90.00
_cell.angle_beta   90.00
_cell.angle_gamma   90.00
#
_symmetry.space_group_name_H-M   'P 1'
#
loop_
_entity.id
_entity.type
_entity.pdbx_description
1 polymer ?
#
loop_
_entity_poly.entity_id
_entity_poly.type
_entity_poly.pdbx_seq_one_letter_code
_entity_poly.pdbx_strand_id
1 'polypeptide(L)' 'MKEKDKLARFEQSILPHLDAAYNLARWLTRNEHDAEDMVQEAYLRAFKFFNAFRGVDGRAWLLTIVRNTCYTWLQQ' A
#
# COMPACT_ATOMS: atom_id res chain seq x y z
N MET A 1 -16.50 -7.12 -12.17
CA MET A 1 -15.33 -7.94 -11.80
C MET A 1 -15.76 -8.81 -10.64
N LYS A 2 -15.63 -10.14 -10.72
CA LYS A 2 -15.92 -10.97 -9.55
C LYS A 2 -14.88 -10.67 -8.47
N GLU A 3 -15.26 -10.74 -7.20
CA GLU A 3 -14.38 -10.36 -6.08
C GLU A 3 -13.06 -11.17 -6.07
N LYS A 4 -13.13 -12.45 -6.48
CA LYS A 4 -11.97 -13.31 -6.68
C LYS A 4 -11.02 -12.82 -7.78
N ASP A 5 -11.55 -12.28 -8.88
CA ASP A 5 -10.73 -11.73 -9.97
C ASP A 5 -10.03 -10.44 -9.53
N LYS A 6 -10.70 -9.64 -8.70
CA LYS A 6 -10.13 -8.41 -8.11
C LYS A 6 -8.93 -8.76 -7.23
N LEU A 7 -9.10 -9.75 -6.36
CA LEU A 7 -8.06 -10.20 -5.45
C LEU A 7 -6.84 -10.73 -6.22
N ALA A 8 -7.04 -11.64 -7.17
CA ALA A 8 -5.93 -12.19 -7.96
C ALA A 8 -5.13 -11.10 -8.71
N ARG A 9 -5.82 -10.12 -9.31
CA ARG A 9 -5.16 -9.00 -9.98
C ARG A 9 -4.42 -8.08 -9.00
N PHE A 10 -5.00 -7.85 -7.82
CA PHE A 10 -4.37 -7.05 -6.77
C PHE A 10 -3.10 -7.73 -6.27
N GLU A 11 -3.18 -9.02 -5.95
CA GLU A 11 -2.05 -9.82 -5.52
C GLU A 11 -0.92 -9.77 -6.55
N GLN A 12 -1.22 -9.99 -7.83
CA GLN A 12 -0.22 -9.94 -8.90
C GLN A 12 0.41 -8.55 -9.10
N SER A 13 -0.36 -7.47 -8.91
CA SER A 13 0.10 -6.12 -9.22
C SER A 13 0.74 -5.40 -8.04
N ILE A 14 0.39 -5.78 -6.81
CA ILE A 14 0.68 -4.99 -5.60
C ILE A 14 1.51 -5.78 -4.58
N LEU A 15 1.25 -7.08 -4.36
CA LEU A 15 2.04 -7.86 -3.39
C LEU A 15 3.55 -7.90 -3.69
N PRO A 16 4.03 -7.93 -4.95
CA PRO A 16 5.46 -7.88 -5.24
C PRO A 16 6.18 -6.63 -4.73
N HIS A 17 5.45 -5.63 -4.24
CA HIS A 17 6.00 -4.36 -3.76
C HIS A 17 5.92 -4.21 -2.23
N LEU A 18 5.59 -5.28 -1.50
CA LEU A 18 5.47 -5.27 -0.04
C LEU A 18 6.76 -4.81 0.65
N ASP A 19 7.91 -5.36 0.26
CA ASP A 19 9.20 -4.98 0.86
C ASP A 19 9.52 -3.50 0.64
N ALA A 20 9.21 -2.97 -0.55
CA ALA A 20 9.42 -1.56 -0.86
C ALA A 20 8.47 -0.67 -0.05
N ALA A 21 7.22 -1.09 0.13
CA ALA A 21 6.24 -0.40 0.96
C ALA A 21 6.68 -0.37 2.44
N TYR A 22 7.12 -1.51 2.97
CA TYR A 22 7.61 -1.63 4.34
C TYR A 22 8.85 -0.78 4.59
N ASN A 23 9.84 -0.84 3.70
CA ASN A 23 11.05 -0.03 3.82
C ASN A 23 10.73 1.48 3.83
N LEU A 24 9.79 1.93 3.00
CA LEU A 24 9.35 3.33 2.99
C LEU A 24 8.63 3.69 4.30
N ALA A 25 7.71 2.85 4.76
CA ALA A 25 6.98 3.09 6.00
C ALA A 25 7.95 3.18 7.19
N ARG A 26 8.89 2.23 7.32
CA ARG A 26 9.93 2.22 8.36
C ARG A 26 10.79 3.47 8.33
N TRP A 27 11.16 3.96 7.15
CA TRP A 27 11.93 5.20 7.01
C TRP A 27 11.13 6.43 7.49
N LEU A 28 9.81 6.47 7.23
CA LEU A 28 8.94 7.57 7.62
C LEU A 28 8.57 7.54 9.11
N THR A 29 8.20 6.38 9.65
CA THR A 29 7.75 6.23 11.04
C THR A 29 8.90 6.12 12.03
N ARG A 30 10.08 5.66 11.59
CA ARG A 30 11.25 5.36 12.44
C ARG A 30 10.96 4.33 13.55
N ASN A 31 9.89 3.56 13.41
CA ASN A 31 9.48 2.51 14.35
C ASN A 31 8.95 1.32 13.53
N GLU A 32 9.40 0.12 13.89
CA GLU A 32 9.04 -1.12 13.20
C GLU A 32 7.56 -1.47 13.37
N HIS A 33 7.00 -1.33 14.57
CA HIS A 33 5.59 -1.63 14.82
C HIS A 33 4.68 -0.65 14.07
N ASP A 34 4.97 0.64 14.17
CA ASP A 34 4.20 1.67 13.45
C ASP A 34 4.31 1.47 11.93
N ALA A 35 5.46 1.00 11.43
CA ALA A 35 5.64 0.71 10.01
C ALA A 35 4.75 -0.46 9.55
N GLU A 36 4.65 -1.52 10.34
CA GLU A 36 3.75 -2.65 10.05
C GLU A 36 2.29 -2.17 9.96
N ASP A 37 1.84 -1.40 10.95
CA ASP A 37 0.48 -0.85 10.98
C ASP A 37 0.20 0.06 9.77
N MET A 38 1.15 0.95 9.43
CA MET A 38 1.01 1.85 8.28
C MET A 38 0.97 1.11 6.94
N VAL A 39 1.76 0.04 6.78
CA VAL A 39 1.71 -0.81 5.58
C VAL A 39 0.37 -1.53 5.50
N GLN A 40 -0.11 -2.11 6.59
CA GLN A 40 -1.41 -2.79 6.61
C GLN A 40 -2.54 -1.85 6.20
N GLU A 41 -2.62 -0.66 6.80
CA GLU A 41 -3.61 0.36 6.47
C GLU A 41 -3.47 0.81 4.99
N ALA A 42 -2.24 0.98 4.49
CA ALA A 42 -1.99 1.30 3.09
C ALA A 42 -2.48 0.20 2.13
N TYR A 43 -2.31 -1.08 2.48
CA TYR A 43 -2.81 -2.21 1.68
C TYR A 43 -4.34 -2.26 1.68
N LEU A 44 -5.00 -2.02 2.81
CA LEU A 44 -6.46 -1.93 2.89
C LEU A 44 -6.99 -0.81 1.99
N ARG A 45 -6.36 0.37 2.02
CA ARG A 45 -6.68 1.49 1.13
C ARG A 45 -6.42 1.16 -0.33
N ALA A 46 -5.28 0.56 -0.64
CA ALA A 46 -4.93 0.14 -2.00
C ALA A 46 -5.99 -0.85 -2.53
N PHE A 47 -6.38 -1.86 -1.75
CA PHE A 47 -7.41 -2.80 -2.17
C PHE A 47 -8.77 -2.12 -2.38
N LYS A 48 -9.15 -1.18 -1.50
CA LYS A 48 -10.39 -0.38 -1.65
C LYS A 48 -10.41 0.40 -2.98
N PHE A 49 -9.31 1.06 -3.33
CA PHE A 49 -9.20 1.89 -4.54
C PHE A 49 -8.74 1.13 -5.80
N PHE A 50 -8.45 -0.16 -5.69
CA PHE A 50 -7.86 -0.95 -6.78
C PHE A 50 -8.69 -0.98 -8.07
N ASN A 51 -10.01 -0.80 -7.99
CA ASN A 51 -10.86 -0.73 -9.19
C ASN A 51 -10.50 0.45 -10.11
N ALA A 52 -9.89 1.52 -9.57
CA ALA A 52 -9.43 2.68 -10.32
C ALA A 52 -7.98 2.54 -10.82
N PHE A 53 -7.26 1.50 -10.38
CA PHE A 53 -5.89 1.26 -10.80
C PHE A 53 -5.82 0.77 -12.25
N ARG A 54 -5.02 1.46 -13.07
CA ARG A 54 -4.92 1.21 -14.52
C ARG A 54 -3.76 0.29 -14.92
N GLY A 55 -2.94 -0.19 -13.98
CA GLY A 55 -1.88 -1.16 -14.26
C GLY A 55 -0.54 -0.59 -14.72
N VAL A 56 -0.35 0.74 -14.71
CA VAL A 56 0.83 1.38 -15.35
C VAL A 56 2.11 1.23 -14.52
N ASP A 57 2.01 1.41 -13.20
CA ASP A 57 3.12 1.18 -12.25
C ASP A 57 2.53 0.87 -10.87
N GLY A 58 2.53 -0.41 -10.49
CA GLY A 58 2.00 -0.86 -9.20
C GLY A 58 2.85 -0.38 -8.02
N ARG A 59 4.16 -0.26 -8.21
CA ARG A 59 5.10 0.17 -7.17
C ARG A 59 4.91 1.64 -6.84
N ALA A 60 5.00 2.52 -7.85
CA ALA A 60 4.84 3.96 -7.63
C ALA A 60 3.46 4.30 -7.05
N TRP A 61 2.42 3.62 -7.52
CA TRP A 61 1.07 3.77 -7.00
C TRP A 61 0.96 3.34 -5.53
N LEU A 62 1.47 2.15 -5.17
CA LEU A 62 1.47 1.68 -3.78
C LEU A 62 2.28 2.61 -2.86
N LEU A 63 3.49 3.02 -3.27
CA LEU A 63 4.35 3.88 -2.46
C LEU A 63 3.73 5.27 -2.22
N THR A 64 2.92 5.78 -3.16
CA THR A 64 2.15 7.01 -2.95
C THR A 64 1.10 6.83 -1.86
N ILE A 65 0.40 5.70 -1.83
CA ILE A 65 -0.58 5.39 -0.79
C ILE A 65 0.11 5.27 0.57
N VAL A 66 1.21 4.50 0.66
CA VAL A 66 1.99 4.35 1.89
C VAL A 66 2.44 5.69 2.44
N ARG A 67 3.03 6.55 1.59
CA ARG A 67 3.50 7.88 1.98
C ARG A 67 2.36 8.72 2.56
N ASN A 68 1.21 8.74 1.87
CA ASN A 68 0.06 9.52 2.31
C ASN A 68 -0.51 8.99 3.63
N THR A 69 -0.62 7.66 3.79
CA THR A 69 -1.05 7.03 5.05
C THR A 69 -0.14 7.43 6.21
N CYS A 70 1.19 7.32 6.02
CA CYS A 70 2.16 7.69 7.06
C CYS A 70 2.07 9.17 7.43
N TYR A 71 1.98 10.09 6.45
CA TYR A 71 1.86 11.51 6.76
C TYR A 71 0.54 11.88 7.44
N THR A 72 -0.57 11.25 7.06
CA THR A 72 -1.86 11.44 7.76
C THR A 72 -1.79 10.95 9.21
N TRP A 73 -1.05 9.88 9.48
CA TRP A 73 -0.85 9.38 10.85
C TRP A 73 0.07 10.29 11.67
N LEU A 74 1.20 10.74 11.10
CA LEU A 74 2.16 11.65 11.77
C LEU A 74 1.59 13.04 12.09
N GLN A 75 0.47 13.43 11.46
CA GLN A 75 -0.21 14.70 11.70
C GLN A 75 -1.29 14.62 12.81
N GLN A 76 -1.52 13.44 13.39
CA GLN A 76 -2.44 13.22 14.52
C GLN A 76 -1.66 13.19 15.84
#